data_AF-A0A7C3F9G6-F1
#
_entry.id   AF-A0A7C3F9G6-F1
#
_cell.length_a   1.000
_cell.length_b   1.000
_cell.length_c   1.000
_cell.angle_alpha   90.00
_cell.angle_beta   90.00
_cell.angle_gamma   90.00
#
_symmetry.space_group_name_H-M   'P 1'
#
loop_
_entity.id
_entity.type
_entity.pdbx_description
1 polymer ?
#
loop_
_entity_poly.entity_id
_entity_poly.type
_entity_poly.pdbx_seq_one_letter_code
_entity_poly.pdbx_strand_id
1 'polypeptide(L)'
;MPTYQLTPSQRFNITATPAGDGWRIQVNDRVIDVEAVERAPEGLRIRMHGRWRMVHVSRAGNARWVSRQGRAFRFEQVAAAARRGRG
;
A
#
# COMPACT_ATOMS: atom_id res chain seq x y z
N MET A 1 -12.70 -18.16 27.76
CA MET A 1 -11.37 -18.09 27.12
C MET A 1 -11.50 -17.24 25.87
N PRO A 2 -10.72 -16.17 25.68
CA PRO A 2 -10.76 -15.41 24.43
C PRO A 2 -10.22 -16.28 23.29
N THR A 3 -11.02 -16.42 22.23
CA THR A 3 -10.65 -17.11 21.00
C THR A 3 -9.96 -16.12 20.08
N TYR A 4 -8.69 -16.35 19.78
CA TYR A 4 -7.92 -15.53 18.84
C TYR A 4 -7.95 -16.21 17.47
N GLN A 5 -8.63 -15.61 16.50
CA GLN A 5 -8.58 -16.05 15.11
C GLN A 5 -7.43 -15.31 14.43
N LEU A 6 -6.34 -16.02 14.15
CA LEU A 6 -5.25 -15.50 13.32
C LEU A 6 -5.80 -15.34 11.90
N THR A 7 -6.14 -14.11 11.51
CA THR A 7 -6.47 -13.82 10.11
C THR A 7 -5.21 -14.07 9.26
N PRO A 8 -5.32 -14.78 8.13
CA PRO A 8 -4.15 -15.05 7.31
C PRO A 8 -3.58 -13.73 6.77
N SER A 9 -2.25 -13.59 6.84
CA SER A 9 -1.53 -12.49 6.20
C SER A 9 -1.79 -12.51 4.70
N GLN A 10 -2.45 -11.47 4.17
CA GLN A 10 -2.71 -11.36 2.73
C GLN A 10 -1.47 -10.81 2.01
N ARG A 11 -1.09 -11.45 0.90
CA ARG A 11 0.01 -11.00 0.04
C ARG A 11 -0.53 -10.26 -1.18
N PHE A 12 0.14 -9.17 -1.54
CA PHE A 12 -0.16 -8.36 -2.70
C PHE A 12 1.09 -8.18 -3.55
N ASN A 13 0.99 -8.40 -4.85
CA ASN A 13 2.00 -7.97 -5.80
C ASN A 13 1.69 -6.53 -6.19
N ILE A 14 2.52 -5.59 -5.74
CA ILE A 14 2.31 -4.16 -5.98
C ILE A 14 3.44 -3.63 -6.86
N THR A 15 3.07 -3.05 -8.00
CA THR A 15 3.97 -2.30 -8.87
C THR A 15 3.42 -0.88 -9.00
N ALA A 16 4.26 0.13 -8.85
CA ALA A 16 3.91 1.51 -9.11
C ALA A 16 4.77 2.04 -10.26
N THR A 17 4.14 2.59 -11.28
CA THR A 17 4.82 3.25 -12.41
C THR A 17 4.34 4.70 -12.52
N PRO A 18 5.21 5.65 -12.87
CA PRO A 18 4.77 7.02 -13.16
C PRO A 18 3.78 7.04 -14.33
N ALA A 19 2.71 7.85 -14.22
CA ALA A 19 1.70 8.00 -15.27
C ALA A 19 1.10 9.42 -15.23
N GLY A 20 1.44 10.25 -16.23
CA GLY A 20 1.03 11.66 -16.26
C GLY A 20 1.51 12.40 -15.00
N ASP A 21 0.58 13.12 -14.34
CA ASP A 21 0.83 13.86 -13.09
C ASP A 21 0.74 12.98 -11.82
N GLY A 22 0.73 11.66 -11.97
CA GLY A 22 0.57 10.72 -10.87
C GLY A 22 1.25 9.38 -11.10
N TRP A 23 0.64 8.33 -10.55
CA TRP A 23 1.15 6.99 -10.53
C TRP A 23 0.06 6.02 -10.97
N ARG A 24 0.44 5.05 -11.80
CA ARG A 24 -0.35 3.87 -12.05
C ARG A 24 0.11 2.77 -11.10
N ILE A 25 -0.77 2.35 -10.21
CA ILE A 25 -0.52 1.30 -9.23
C ILE A 25 -1.23 0.04 -9.69
N GLN A 26 -0.45 -1.01 -9.95
CA GLN A 26 -0.98 -2.35 -10.16
C GLN A 26 -0.92 -3.12 -8.85
N VAL A 27 -2.05 -3.66 -8.40
CA VAL A 27 -2.18 -4.55 -7.26
C VAL A 27 -2.74 -5.87 -7.76
N ASN A 28 -1.89 -6.90 -7.82
CA ASN A 28 -2.19 -8.18 -8.48
C ASN A 28 -2.62 -7.97 -9.95
N ASP A 29 -3.87 -8.24 -10.26
CA ASP A 29 -4.52 -8.09 -11.57
C ASP A 29 -5.25 -6.74 -11.74
N ARG A 30 -5.33 -5.94 -10.67
CA ARG A 30 -6.06 -4.66 -10.67
C ARG A 30 -5.13 -3.50 -10.92
N VAL A 31 -5.55 -2.57 -11.78
CA VAL A 31 -4.84 -1.33 -12.08
C VAL A 31 -5.64 -0.15 -11.52
N ILE A 32 -4.96 0.74 -10.81
CA ILE A 32 -5.53 1.92 -10.17
C ILE A 32 -4.64 3.12 -10.49
N ASP A 33 -5.21 4.15 -11.11
CA ASP A 33 -4.53 5.43 -11.30
C ASP A 33 -4.69 6.29 -10.03
N VAL A 34 -3.56 6.82 -9.57
CA VAL A 34 -3.44 7.54 -8.29
C VAL A 34 -2.66 8.83 -8.49
N GLU A 35 -3.28 9.96 -8.13
CA GLU A 35 -2.54 11.21 -7.91
C GLU A 35 -2.24 11.33 -6.42
N ALA A 36 -1.03 11.75 -6.05
CA ALA A 36 -0.64 11.84 -4.65
C ALA A 36 0.01 13.21 -4.37
N VAL A 37 -0.49 13.90 -3.35
CA VAL A 37 0.05 15.18 -2.89
C VAL A 37 0.44 15.03 -1.42
N GLU A 38 1.72 15.24 -1.13
CA GLU A 38 2.24 15.22 0.23
C GLU A 38 1.69 16.41 1.03
N ARG A 39 1.19 16.12 2.23
CA ARG A 39 0.70 17.08 3.21
C ARG A 39 1.46 16.82 4.51
N ALA A 40 2.50 17.62 4.73
CA ALA A 40 3.35 17.50 5.91
C ALA A 40 2.54 17.54 7.24
N PRO A 41 2.98 16.82 8.29
CA PRO A 41 4.21 16.00 8.35
C PRO A 41 4.03 14.53 7.94
N GLU A 42 2.83 13.95 7.99
CA GLU A 42 2.61 12.51 7.74
C GLU A 42 1.33 12.18 6.95
N GLY A 43 0.67 13.20 6.40
CA GLY A 43 -0.53 13.05 5.60
C GLY A 43 -0.19 12.93 4.12
N LEU A 44 -0.66 11.89 3.45
CA LEU A 44 -0.69 11.83 2.00
C LEU A 44 -2.14 12.00 1.56
N ARG A 45 -2.39 13.03 0.74
CA ARG A 45 -3.70 13.18 0.10
C ARG A 45 -3.61 12.48 -1.24
N ILE A 46 -4.31 11.35 -1.38
CA ILE A 46 -4.35 10.54 -2.59
C ILE A 46 -5.69 10.71 -3.30
N ARG A 47 -5.70 10.81 -4.62
CA ARG A 47 -6.91 10.76 -5.44
C ARG A 47 -6.96 9.41 -6.12
N MET A 48 -8.05 8.69 -5.92
CA MET A 48 -8.34 7.43 -6.60
C MET A 48 -9.79 7.49 -7.09
N HIS A 49 -10.04 7.07 -8.33
CA HIS A 49 -11.38 7.10 -8.94
C HIS A 49 -12.08 8.48 -8.79
N GLY A 50 -11.33 9.56 -9.04
CA GLY A 50 -11.85 10.93 -8.96
C GLY A 50 -12.09 11.47 -7.54
N ARG A 51 -11.82 10.71 -6.47
CA ARG A 51 -12.09 11.14 -5.09
C ARG A 51 -10.82 11.24 -4.26
N TRP A 52 -10.63 12.41 -3.64
CA TRP A 52 -9.53 12.63 -2.69
C TRP A 52 -9.78 11.91 -1.36
N ARG A 53 -8.72 11.28 -0.84
CA ARG A 53 -8.67 10.57 0.44
C ARG A 53 -7.41 11.00 1.18
N MET A 54 -7.54 11.21 2.49
CA MET A 54 -6.39 11.35 3.37
C MET A 54 -5.96 9.97 3.84
N VAL A 55 -4.67 9.68 3.76
CA VAL A 55 -4.03 8.53 4.39
C VAL A 55 -2.84 9.02 5.20
N HIS A 56 -2.59 8.43 6.35
CA HIS A 56 -1.38 8.70 7.12
C HIS A 56 -0.42 7.53 6.98
N VAL A 57 0.86 7.82 6.79
CA VAL A 57 1.87 6.79 6.59
C VAL A 57 3.01 7.00 7.57
N SER A 58 3.24 6.02 8.45
CA SER A 58 4.38 6.01 9.36
C SER A 58 5.23 4.75 9.15
N ARG A 59 6.49 4.82 9.59
CA ARG A 59 7.46 3.71 9.50
C ARG A 59 7.82 3.24 10.90
N ALA A 60 7.88 1.92 11.10
CA ALA A 60 8.38 1.29 12.31
C ALA A 60 9.21 0.05 11.93
N GLY A 61 10.55 0.20 11.93
CA GLY A 61 11.46 -0.83 11.39
C GLY A 61 11.17 -1.15 9.93
N ASN A 62 11.02 -2.44 9.60
CA ASN A 62 10.68 -2.91 8.24
C ASN A 62 9.19 -2.82 7.90
N ALA A 63 8.35 -2.40 8.86
CA ALA A 63 6.91 -2.27 8.66
C ALA A 63 6.53 -0.83 8.29
N ARG A 64 5.56 -0.73 7.38
CA ARG A 64 4.85 0.50 7.03
C ARG A 64 3.45 0.43 7.64
N TRP A 65 3.08 1.43 8.41
CA TRP A 65 1.72 1.58 8.90
C TRP A 65 1.00 2.60 8.04
N VAL A 66 -0.17 2.23 7.55
CA VAL A 66 -1.05 3.12 6.81
C VAL A 66 -2.37 3.21 7.56
N SER A 67 -2.80 4.42 7.91
CA SER A 67 -4.11 4.63 8.51
C SER A 67 -5.02 5.43 7.59
N ARG A 68 -6.31 5.07 7.62
CA ARG A 68 -7.38 5.77 6.90
C ARG A 68 -8.64 5.71 7.74
N GLN A 69 -9.24 6.87 8.02
CA GLN A 69 -10.52 6.98 8.74
C GLN A 69 -10.54 6.18 10.07
N GLY A 70 -9.46 6.28 10.85
CA GLY A 70 -9.33 5.61 12.15
C GLY A 70 -8.95 4.12 12.07
N ARG A 71 -8.86 3.52 10.88
CA ARG A 71 -8.42 2.14 10.70
C ARG A 71 -6.96 2.09 10.25
N ALA A 72 -6.14 1.33 10.96
CA ALA A 72 -4.74 1.11 10.66
C ALA A 72 -4.50 -0.24 9.96
N PHE A 73 -3.56 -0.25 9.02
CA PHE A 73 -3.12 -1.41 8.26
C PHE A 73 -1.60 -1.49 8.35
N ARG A 74 -1.09 -2.68 8.63
CA ARG A 74 0.34 -2.96 8.68
C ARG A 74 0.77 -3.65 7.40
N PHE A 75 1.77 -3.10 6.74
CA PHE A 75 2.40 -3.68 5.55
C PHE A 75 3.85 -4.00 5.86
N GLU A 76 4.26 -5.22 5.54
CA GLU A 76 5.64 -5.65 5.60
C GLU A 76 6.10 -5.93 4.18
N GLN A 77 7.26 -5.37 3.80
CA GLN A 77 7.86 -5.72 2.51
C GLN A 77 8.43 -7.13 2.64
N VAL A 78 7.78 -8.09 1.97
CA VAL A 78 8.33 -9.43 1.78
C VAL A 78 9.27 -9.37 0.59
N ALA A 79 10.51 -9.84 0.75
CA ALA A 79 11.44 -9.93 -0.37
C ALA A 79 10.79 -10.69 -1.52
N ALA A 80 10.88 -10.14 -2.74
CA ALA A 80 10.42 -10.85 -3.93
C ALA A 80 11.17 -12.18 -3.98
N ALA A 81 10.46 -13.30 -4.07
CA ALA A 81 11.09 -14.59 -4.30
C ALA A 81 11.95 -14.42 -5.57
N ALA A 82 13.26 -14.55 -5.42
CA ALA A 82 14.18 -14.50 -6.55
C ALA A 82 13.64 -15.49 -7.58
N ARG A 83 13.32 -15.00 -8.78
CA ARG A 83 13.06 -15.88 -9.92
C ARG A 83 14.37 -16.64 -10.16
N ARG A 84 14.50 -17.80 -9.53
CA ARG A 84 15.53 -18.78 -9.88
C ARG A 84 15.27 -19.15 -11.34
N GLY A 85 16.27 -18.88 -12.17
CA GLY A 85 16.25 -19.22 -13.58
C GLY A 85 15.85 -20.68 -13.81
N ARG A 86 14.97 -20.87 -14.79
CA ARG A 86 15.01 -21.98 -15.75
C ARG A 86 15.18 -21.25 -17.07
N GLY A 87 16.28 -21.43 -17.79
CA GLY A 87 16.88 -22.71 -18.16
C GLY A 87 16.72 -22.79 -19.67
#